data_AF-A0A418WTQ7-F1
#
_entry.id   AF-A0A418WTQ7-F1
#
_cell.length_a   1.000
_cell.length_b   1.000
_cell.length_c   1.000
_cell.angle_alpha   90.00
_cell.angle_beta   90.00
_cell.angle_gamma   90.00
#
_symmetry.space_group_name_H-M   'P 1'
#
loop_
_entity.id
_entity.type
_entity.pdbx_description
1 polymer ?
#
loop_
_entity_poly.entity_id
_entity_poly.type
_entity_poly.pdbx_seq_one_letter_code
_entity_poly.pdbx_strand_id
1 'polypeptide(L)'
;MSSGIVTRAGTVAFCLLFFGFLFGPLVIMVITAFNSSSFPRIVPWDCFTTDWFGRLSRDLLLMKGLGNSLAIGAGVVVVSTPIGLAAALALSEVGPKLKGLLYTVFISPILMPGIVIGISTLLFWGRIGSGLGFGFDSIFYNGFFLTILGQVCFIAAYSMLVFLARLQRFDTSLTEAALDLGATPGQAFRRILLPFLRPAIFSAAILAFLASLENYNTTVFAIVAESTFTTVLASKVRLGIDPSISAVAVVIIAITLIGAIVHEVHQRRADTLAQGGAAARRILENPVAALLRHPATVATIMIALLGTAVWYGSQHDSRACEKTILDAKMLEQQRLQEQQRQPAPAPAAPSGTAPAPSTPFGGVFTPDNLGGPKP
;
A
#
# COMPACT_ATOMS: atom_id res chain seq x y z
N MET A 1 -26.08 8.71 36.22
CA MET A 1 -25.68 9.30 34.93
C MET A 1 -26.15 8.38 33.81
N SER A 2 -26.93 8.90 32.87
CA SER A 2 -27.68 8.09 31.89
C SER A 2 -26.77 7.20 31.04
N SER A 3 -27.11 5.91 30.96
CA SER A 3 -26.46 4.90 30.09
C SER A 3 -26.24 5.41 28.65
N GLY A 4 -27.09 6.32 28.17
CA GLY A 4 -26.94 6.96 26.85
C GLY A 4 -25.74 7.90 26.70
N ILE A 5 -25.28 8.55 27.77
CA ILE A 5 -24.10 9.44 27.73
C ILE A 5 -22.82 8.61 27.71
N VAL A 6 -22.76 7.55 28.52
CA VAL A 6 -21.61 6.65 28.60
C VAL A 6 -21.42 5.87 27.29
N THR A 7 -22.51 5.38 26.69
CA THR A 7 -22.46 4.69 25.39
C THR A 7 -22.04 5.64 24.26
N ARG A 8 -22.59 6.86 24.21
CA ARG A 8 -22.17 7.87 23.20
C ARG A 8 -20.70 8.26 23.37
N ALA A 9 -20.24 8.52 24.59
CA ALA A 9 -18.85 8.83 24.86
C ALA A 9 -17.92 7.66 24.48
N GLY A 10 -18.34 6.42 24.79
CA GLY A 10 -17.61 5.21 24.40
C GLY A 10 -17.53 5.04 22.88
N THR A 11 -18.62 5.25 22.14
CA THR A 11 -18.62 5.20 20.67
C THR A 11 -17.73 6.29 20.08
N VAL A 12 -17.80 7.52 20.58
CA VAL A 12 -16.96 8.62 20.10
C VAL A 12 -15.48 8.33 20.37
N ALA A 13 -15.14 7.86 21.57
CA ALA A 13 -13.77 7.49 21.91
C ALA A 13 -13.26 6.35 21.03
N PHE A 14 -14.07 5.31 20.81
CA PHE A 14 -13.74 4.21 19.91
C PHE A 14 -13.50 4.71 18.47
N CYS A 15 -14.39 5.56 17.93
CA CYS A 15 -14.22 6.13 16.60
C CYS A 15 -12.95 6.98 16.49
N LEU A 16 -12.66 7.84 17.48
CA LEU A 16 -11.46 8.67 17.49
C LEU A 16 -10.18 7.83 17.55
N LEU A 17 -10.15 6.80 18.40
CA LEU A 17 -9.01 5.88 18.48
C LEU A 17 -8.84 5.07 17.20
N PHE A 18 -9.93 4.54 16.66
CA PHE A 18 -9.92 3.74 15.43
C PHE A 18 -9.44 4.56 14.22
N PHE A 19 -10.03 5.73 13.99
CA PHE A 19 -9.63 6.60 12.88
C PHE A 19 -8.28 7.26 13.12
N GLY A 20 -7.94 7.61 14.36
CA GLY A 20 -6.62 8.12 14.72
C GLY A 20 -5.52 7.10 14.46
N PHE A 21 -5.74 5.82 14.80
CA PHE A 21 -4.83 4.73 14.49
C PHE A 21 -4.70 4.49 12.97
N LEU A 22 -5.83 4.45 12.25
CA LEU A 22 -5.86 4.19 10.80
C LEU A 22 -5.20 5.31 9.99
N PHE A 23 -5.52 6.57 10.29
CA PHE A 23 -5.07 7.73 9.52
C PHE A 23 -3.81 8.40 10.08
N GLY A 24 -3.44 8.14 11.34
CA GLY A 24 -2.28 8.75 12.00
C GLY A 24 -0.99 8.65 11.18
N PRO A 25 -0.55 7.44 10.77
CA PRO A 25 0.64 7.28 9.93
C PRO A 25 0.54 8.00 8.58
N LEU A 26 -0.66 8.05 7.97
CA LEU A 26 -0.87 8.77 6.71
C LEU A 26 -0.72 10.28 6.91
N VAL A 27 -1.23 10.83 8.01
CA VAL A 27 -1.06 12.26 8.36
C VAL A 27 0.42 12.57 8.58
N ILE A 28 1.16 11.70 9.26
CA ILE A 28 2.62 11.85 9.42
C ILE A 28 3.29 11.93 8.05
N MET A 29 2.97 11.02 7.13
CA MET A 29 3.53 11.01 5.78
C MET A 29 3.16 12.27 4.99
N VAL A 30 1.95 12.80 5.16
CA VAL A 30 1.56 14.08 4.53
C VAL A 30 2.42 15.21 5.07
N ILE A 31 2.62 15.30 6.39
CA ILE A 31 3.43 16.35 7.01
C ILE A 31 4.91 16.26 6.58
N THR A 32 5.50 15.06 6.59
CA THR A 32 6.91 14.86 6.23
C THR A 32 7.20 15.09 4.76
N ALA A 33 6.22 14.95 3.87
CA ALA A 33 6.36 15.24 2.44
C ALA A 33 6.70 16.71 2.16
N PHE A 34 6.36 17.61 3.08
CA PHE A 34 6.61 19.04 2.97
C PHE A 34 7.79 19.53 3.84
N ASN A 35 8.53 18.63 4.49
CA ASN A 35 9.72 18.97 5.28
C ASN A 35 11.01 18.75 4.47
N SER A 36 11.95 19.69 4.49
CA SER A 36 13.22 19.63 3.74
C SER A 36 14.23 18.63 4.32
N SER A 37 13.98 18.09 5.50
CA SER A 37 14.80 17.07 6.13
C SER A 37 15.16 15.91 5.19
N SER A 38 16.42 15.44 5.22
CA SER A 38 16.87 14.28 4.45
C SER A 38 16.22 12.94 4.86
N PHE A 39 15.58 12.89 6.03
CA PHE A 39 14.85 11.74 6.55
C PHE A 39 13.41 12.13 6.89
N PRO A 40 12.38 11.28 6.69
CA PRO A 40 11.01 11.61 7.06
C PRO A 40 10.88 11.71 8.59
N ARG A 41 10.84 12.94 9.09
CA ARG A 41 10.64 13.24 10.51
C ARG A 41 9.80 14.51 10.65
N ILE A 42 9.01 14.57 11.72
CA ILE A 42 8.17 15.75 12.03
C ILE A 42 8.96 16.75 12.88
N VAL A 43 9.76 16.25 13.82
CA VAL A 43 10.54 17.07 14.76
C VAL A 43 12.01 16.65 14.68
N PRO A 44 12.96 17.61 14.55
CA PRO A 44 12.76 19.04 14.34
C PRO A 44 12.25 19.35 12.92
N TRP A 45 11.47 20.44 12.79
CA TRP A 45 11.05 20.99 11.51
C TRP A 45 12.21 21.77 10.89
N ASP A 46 12.69 21.37 9.71
CA ASP A 46 13.79 22.06 9.04
C ASP A 46 13.20 23.23 8.23
N CYS A 47 12.73 23.00 7.00
CA CYS A 47 12.11 24.02 6.14
C CYS A 47 10.90 23.44 5.39
N PHE A 48 9.96 24.29 4.99
CA PHE A 48 8.91 23.87 4.05
C PHE A 48 9.51 23.70 2.64
N THR A 49 9.24 22.58 1.98
CA THR A 49 9.70 22.33 0.59
C THR A 49 8.69 21.51 -0.21
N THR A 50 8.74 21.63 -1.54
CA THR A 50 8.07 20.72 -2.49
C THR A 50 9.05 19.98 -3.41
N ASP A 51 10.35 20.08 -3.14
CA ASP A 51 11.40 19.49 -3.98
C ASP A 51 11.25 17.98 -4.15
N TRP A 52 10.71 17.30 -3.13
CA TRP A 52 10.47 15.86 -3.14
C TRP A 52 9.51 15.41 -4.25
N PHE A 53 8.51 16.22 -4.61
CA PHE A 53 7.61 15.94 -5.74
C PHE A 53 8.34 16.07 -7.08
N GLY A 54 9.25 17.05 -7.21
CA GLY A 54 10.12 17.20 -8.37
C GLY A 54 11.13 16.05 -8.50
N ARG A 55 11.74 15.62 -7.39
CA ARG A 55 12.64 14.45 -7.35
C ARG A 55 11.90 13.17 -7.73
N LEU A 56 10.67 12.99 -7.23
CA LEU A 56 9.82 11.85 -7.54
C LEU A 56 9.53 11.73 -9.04
N SER A 57 9.13 12.83 -9.70
CA SER A 57 8.79 12.83 -11.14
C SER A 57 9.99 12.61 -12.06
N ARG A 58 11.21 12.87 -11.59
CA ARG A 58 12.47 12.66 -12.34
C ARG A 58 13.14 11.32 -12.04
N ASP A 59 12.58 10.53 -11.12
CA ASP A 59 13.11 9.21 -10.80
C ASP A 59 12.71 8.21 -11.89
N LEU A 60 13.65 7.96 -12.82
CA LEU A 60 13.47 7.06 -13.95
C LEU A 60 13.12 5.63 -13.51
N LEU A 61 13.66 5.16 -12.39
CA LEU A 61 13.39 3.82 -11.90
C LEU A 61 11.95 3.70 -11.37
N LEU A 62 11.48 4.71 -10.62
CA LEU A 62 10.08 4.77 -10.17
C LEU A 62 9.11 4.93 -11.34
N MET A 63 9.41 5.79 -12.32
CA MET A 63 8.54 6.00 -13.49
C MET A 63 8.49 4.76 -14.40
N LYS A 64 9.64 4.10 -14.63
CA LYS A 64 9.68 2.80 -15.35
C LYS A 64 8.90 1.74 -14.56
N GLY A 65 9.11 1.68 -13.24
CA GLY A 65 8.39 0.77 -12.35
C GLY A 65 6.87 0.98 -12.38
N LEU A 66 6.41 2.23 -12.45
CA LEU A 66 5.00 2.58 -12.61
C LEU A 66 4.45 2.08 -13.95
N GLY A 67 5.16 2.34 -15.06
CA GLY A 67 4.77 1.83 -16.38
C GLY A 67 4.67 0.30 -16.41
N ASN A 68 5.67 -0.39 -15.84
CA ASN A 68 5.69 -1.84 -15.71
C ASN A 68 4.50 -2.35 -14.87
N SER A 69 4.20 -1.71 -13.74
CA SER A 69 3.04 -2.04 -12.90
C SER A 69 1.71 -1.90 -13.66
N LEU A 70 1.54 -0.84 -14.44
CA LEU A 70 0.32 -0.64 -15.24
C LEU A 70 0.17 -1.72 -16.31
N ALA A 71 1.25 -2.07 -17.00
CA ALA A 71 1.25 -3.11 -18.03
C ALA A 71 0.98 -4.51 -17.43
N ILE A 72 1.62 -4.85 -16.30
CA ILE A 72 1.38 -6.09 -15.57
C ILE A 72 -0.06 -6.14 -15.06
N GLY A 73 -0.56 -5.06 -14.45
CA GLY A 73 -1.93 -4.95 -13.95
C GLY A 73 -2.95 -5.16 -15.06
N ALA A 74 -2.76 -4.55 -16.23
CA ALA A 74 -3.61 -4.79 -17.39
C ALA A 74 -3.57 -6.25 -17.85
N GLY A 75 -2.37 -6.86 -17.92
CA GLY A 75 -2.21 -8.26 -18.26
C GLY A 75 -2.91 -9.21 -17.27
N VAL A 76 -2.80 -8.92 -15.98
CA VAL A 76 -3.49 -9.67 -14.92
C VAL A 76 -5.00 -9.57 -15.10
N VAL A 77 -5.57 -8.38 -15.28
CA VAL A 77 -7.02 -8.20 -15.50
C VAL A 77 -7.52 -9.02 -16.70
N VAL A 78 -6.81 -8.92 -17.82
CA VAL A 78 -7.18 -9.61 -19.07
C VAL A 78 -7.23 -11.13 -18.87
N VAL A 79 -6.41 -11.70 -17.99
CA VAL A 79 -6.30 -13.14 -17.79
C VAL A 79 -7.13 -13.62 -16.59
N SER A 80 -7.02 -12.94 -15.44
CA SER A 80 -7.67 -13.37 -14.19
C SER A 80 -9.18 -13.20 -14.21
N THR A 81 -9.70 -12.14 -14.85
CA THR A 81 -11.14 -11.88 -14.86
C THR A 81 -11.91 -12.93 -15.66
N PRO A 82 -11.50 -13.32 -16.90
CA PRO A 82 -12.14 -14.41 -17.62
C PRO A 82 -12.00 -15.77 -16.91
N ILE A 83 -10.84 -16.08 -16.34
CA ILE A 83 -10.63 -17.32 -15.58
C ILE A 83 -11.54 -17.35 -14.36
N GLY A 84 -11.62 -16.26 -13.60
CA GLY A 84 -12.51 -16.15 -12.44
C GLY A 84 -13.99 -16.28 -12.82
N LEU A 85 -14.39 -15.69 -13.95
CA LEU A 85 -15.75 -15.84 -14.48
C LEU A 85 -16.04 -17.30 -14.84
N ALA A 86 -15.14 -17.95 -15.58
CA ALA A 86 -15.28 -19.37 -15.95
C ALA A 86 -15.35 -20.26 -14.70
N ALA A 87 -14.51 -20.02 -13.70
CA ALA A 87 -14.53 -20.74 -12.43
C ALA A 87 -15.86 -20.55 -11.67
N ALA A 88 -16.40 -19.33 -11.66
CA ALA A 88 -17.67 -19.04 -11.00
C ALA A 88 -18.86 -19.72 -11.70
N LEU A 89 -18.89 -19.73 -13.03
CA LEU A 89 -19.90 -20.43 -13.83
C LEU A 89 -19.82 -21.94 -13.62
N ALA A 90 -18.62 -22.52 -13.73
CA ALA A 90 -18.41 -23.94 -13.49
C ALA A 90 -18.88 -24.34 -12.08
N LEU A 91 -18.55 -23.55 -11.06
CA LEU A 91 -18.95 -23.83 -9.68
C LEU A 91 -20.47 -23.64 -9.45
N SER A 92 -21.14 -22.82 -10.26
CA SER A 92 -22.58 -22.59 -10.16
C SER A 92 -23.40 -23.76 -10.72
N GLU A 93 -22.86 -24.50 -11.70
CA GLU A 93 -23.53 -25.63 -12.35
C GLU A 93 -23.21 -26.99 -11.69
N VAL A 94 -22.11 -27.08 -10.94
CA VAL A 94 -21.67 -28.34 -10.32
C VAL A 94 -22.52 -28.71 -9.10
N GLY A 95 -22.87 -30.00 -8.99
CA GLY A 95 -23.63 -30.56 -7.88
C GLY A 95 -22.97 -30.41 -6.49
N PRO A 96 -23.75 -30.51 -5.39
CA PRO A 96 -23.33 -30.09 -4.05
C PRO A 96 -22.09 -30.81 -3.50
N LYS A 97 -21.90 -32.09 -3.84
CA LYS A 97 -20.75 -32.88 -3.39
C LYS A 97 -19.42 -32.39 -3.96
N LEU A 98 -19.39 -32.10 -5.27
CA LEU A 98 -18.18 -31.65 -5.96
C LEU A 98 -17.95 -30.14 -5.78
N LYS A 99 -19.03 -29.37 -5.54
CA LYS A 99 -18.96 -27.93 -5.28
C LYS A 99 -18.05 -27.57 -4.10
N GLY A 100 -18.14 -28.29 -2.99
CA GLY A 100 -17.29 -28.04 -1.82
C GLY A 100 -15.80 -28.27 -2.10
N LEU A 101 -15.47 -29.36 -2.82
CA LEU A 101 -14.10 -29.67 -3.22
C LEU A 101 -13.54 -28.61 -4.19
N LEU A 102 -14.26 -28.30 -5.27
CA LEU A 102 -13.82 -27.31 -6.26
C LEU A 102 -13.66 -25.92 -5.65
N TYR A 103 -14.60 -25.50 -4.80
CA TYR A 103 -14.50 -24.23 -4.07
C TYR A 103 -13.21 -24.16 -3.23
N THR A 104 -12.89 -25.24 -2.52
CA THR A 104 -11.68 -25.34 -1.70
C THR A 104 -10.42 -25.26 -2.55
N VAL A 105 -10.39 -26.00 -3.67
CA VAL A 105 -9.26 -25.99 -4.62
C VAL A 105 -9.07 -24.59 -5.21
N PHE A 106 -10.14 -23.95 -5.69
CA PHE A 106 -10.06 -22.62 -6.30
C PHE A 106 -9.66 -21.52 -5.33
N ILE A 107 -10.00 -21.63 -4.04
CA ILE A 107 -9.63 -20.63 -3.02
C ILE A 107 -8.26 -20.90 -2.40
N SER A 108 -7.76 -22.13 -2.47
CA SER A 108 -6.46 -22.50 -1.89
C SER A 108 -5.30 -21.55 -2.24
N PRO A 109 -5.19 -20.95 -3.46
CA PRO A 109 -4.11 -20.02 -3.76
C PRO A 109 -4.14 -18.73 -2.94
N ILE A 110 -5.32 -18.29 -2.48
CA ILE A 110 -5.45 -17.11 -1.61
C ILE A 110 -4.81 -17.37 -0.24
N LEU A 111 -4.81 -18.63 0.21
CA LEU A 111 -4.23 -19.04 1.48
C LEU A 111 -2.71 -19.21 1.40
N MET A 112 -2.15 -19.34 0.19
CA MET A 112 -0.71 -19.52 0.00
C MET A 112 0.03 -18.18 0.19
N PRO A 113 1.14 -18.17 0.93
CA PRO A 113 1.97 -16.97 1.04
C PRO A 113 2.48 -16.52 -0.34
N GLY A 114 2.44 -15.21 -0.60
CA GLY A 114 2.82 -14.65 -1.90
C GLY A 114 4.25 -15.01 -2.35
N ILE A 115 5.19 -15.15 -1.41
CA ILE A 115 6.56 -15.62 -1.65
C ILE A 115 6.60 -17.04 -2.23
N VAL A 116 5.75 -17.94 -1.72
CA VAL A 116 5.67 -19.32 -2.18
C VAL A 116 5.16 -19.34 -3.61
N ILE A 117 4.11 -18.55 -3.91
CA ILE A 117 3.58 -18.42 -5.27
C ILE A 117 4.64 -17.86 -6.23
N GLY A 118 5.35 -16.81 -5.84
CA GLY A 118 6.36 -16.17 -6.69
C GLY A 118 7.51 -17.11 -7.04
N ILE A 119 8.13 -17.73 -6.03
CA ILE A 119 9.23 -18.69 -6.24
C ILE A 119 8.74 -19.92 -7.01
N SER A 120 7.57 -20.46 -6.68
CA SER A 120 7.02 -21.63 -7.37
C SER A 120 6.73 -21.34 -8.83
N THR A 121 6.21 -20.15 -9.15
CA THR A 121 5.93 -19.73 -10.52
C THR A 121 7.21 -19.65 -11.34
N LEU A 122 8.25 -19.02 -10.80
CA LEU A 122 9.55 -18.91 -11.46
C LEU A 122 10.16 -20.29 -11.72
N LEU A 123 10.18 -21.17 -10.73
CA LEU A 123 10.74 -22.51 -10.86
C LEU A 123 9.92 -23.42 -11.80
N PHE A 124 8.59 -23.35 -11.71
CA PHE A 124 7.69 -24.17 -12.51
C PHE A 124 7.81 -23.84 -14.00
N TRP A 125 7.65 -22.56 -14.36
CA TRP A 125 7.74 -22.14 -15.76
C TRP A 125 9.17 -22.25 -16.30
N GLY A 126 10.19 -22.01 -15.47
CA GLY A 126 11.58 -22.26 -15.85
C GLY A 126 11.86 -23.74 -16.18
N ARG A 127 11.29 -24.68 -15.42
CA ARG A 127 11.42 -26.12 -15.72
C ARG A 127 10.68 -26.54 -16.97
N ILE A 128 9.49 -25.99 -17.21
CA ILE A 128 8.74 -26.21 -18.45
C ILE A 128 9.54 -25.69 -19.66
N GLY A 129 10.05 -24.45 -19.57
CA GLY A 129 10.87 -23.85 -20.62
C GLY A 129 12.08 -24.71 -20.97
N SER A 130 12.84 -25.15 -19.97
CA SER A 130 13.99 -26.03 -20.18
C SER A 130 13.60 -27.41 -20.73
N GLY A 131 12.49 -27.99 -20.25
CA GLY A 131 12.02 -29.30 -20.69
C GLY A 131 11.55 -29.31 -22.15
N LEU A 132 11.04 -28.18 -22.63
CA LEU A 132 10.65 -27.96 -24.02
C LEU A 132 11.83 -27.51 -24.90
N GLY A 133 13.04 -27.35 -24.34
CA GLY A 133 14.23 -26.92 -25.08
C GLY A 133 14.30 -25.42 -25.38
N PHE A 134 13.51 -24.59 -24.71
CA PHE A 134 13.57 -23.13 -24.87
C PHE A 134 14.73 -22.52 -24.09
N GLY A 135 15.43 -21.58 -24.72
CA GLY A 135 16.50 -20.81 -24.07
C GLY A 135 15.98 -19.72 -23.12
N PHE A 136 16.91 -19.04 -22.45
CA PHE A 136 16.64 -17.97 -21.49
C PHE A 136 15.97 -16.73 -22.09
N ASP A 137 16.01 -16.56 -23.42
CA ASP A 137 15.34 -15.46 -24.12
C ASP A 137 13.84 -15.72 -24.37
N SER A 138 13.33 -16.88 -23.97
CA SER A 138 11.92 -17.26 -24.18
C SER A 138 10.98 -16.62 -23.17
N ILE A 139 9.67 -16.66 -23.49
CA ILE A 139 8.60 -16.16 -22.61
C ILE A 139 8.61 -16.79 -21.21
N PHE A 140 9.13 -18.02 -21.08
CA PHE A 140 9.19 -18.77 -19.81
C PHE A 140 10.11 -18.15 -18.77
N TYR A 141 11.07 -17.32 -19.18
CA TYR A 141 11.99 -16.61 -18.30
C TYR A 141 11.73 -15.10 -18.27
N ASN A 142 10.67 -14.64 -18.95
CA ASN A 142 10.30 -13.24 -18.98
C ASN A 142 9.60 -12.83 -17.67
N GLY A 143 10.12 -11.80 -17.00
CA GLY A 143 9.60 -11.32 -15.72
C GLY A 143 8.14 -10.85 -15.76
N PHE A 144 7.66 -10.29 -16.88
CA PHE A 144 6.25 -9.91 -17.02
C PHE A 144 5.36 -11.14 -17.07
N PHE A 145 5.72 -12.12 -17.92
CA PHE A 145 4.96 -13.37 -18.05
C PHE A 145 4.86 -14.09 -16.70
N LEU A 146 6.00 -14.26 -16.02
CA LEU A 146 6.06 -14.91 -14.71
C LEU A 146 5.25 -14.14 -13.65
N THR A 147 5.37 -12.81 -13.61
CA THR A 147 4.62 -11.99 -12.65
C THR A 147 3.12 -12.04 -12.91
N ILE A 148 2.69 -11.92 -14.17
CA ILE A 148 1.27 -11.99 -14.54
C ILE A 148 0.70 -13.33 -14.12
N LEU A 149 1.33 -14.45 -14.46
CA LEU A 149 0.79 -15.77 -14.12
C LEU A 149 0.81 -16.06 -12.63
N GLY A 150 1.88 -15.67 -11.93
CA GLY A 150 1.95 -15.81 -10.47
C GLY A 150 0.84 -15.04 -9.78
N GLN A 151 0.53 -13.83 -10.25
CA GLN A 151 -0.57 -13.04 -9.69
C GLN A 151 -1.96 -13.57 -10.09
N VAL A 152 -2.13 -14.02 -11.33
CA VAL A 152 -3.39 -14.61 -11.83
C VAL A 152 -3.84 -15.80 -10.96
N CYS A 153 -2.92 -16.63 -10.46
CA CYS A 153 -3.23 -17.80 -9.65
C CYS A 153 -4.16 -17.51 -8.45
N PHE A 154 -3.98 -16.38 -7.76
CA PHE A 154 -4.83 -16.00 -6.62
C PHE A 154 -5.85 -14.90 -6.97
N ILE A 155 -5.53 -13.99 -7.90
CA ILE A 155 -6.45 -12.92 -8.30
C ILE A 155 -7.65 -13.47 -9.10
N ALA A 156 -7.49 -14.57 -9.83
CA ALA A 156 -8.61 -15.26 -10.46
C ALA A 156 -9.63 -15.76 -9.43
N ALA A 157 -9.17 -16.19 -8.24
CA ALA A 157 -10.05 -16.60 -7.15
C ALA A 157 -10.80 -15.41 -6.53
N TYR A 158 -10.16 -14.24 -6.39
CA TYR A 158 -10.87 -13.00 -6.00
C TYR A 158 -11.93 -12.61 -7.03
N SER A 159 -11.59 -12.68 -8.33
CA SER A 159 -12.54 -12.40 -9.41
C SER A 159 -13.72 -13.39 -9.37
N MET A 160 -13.45 -14.68 -9.18
CA MET A 160 -14.45 -15.73 -9.02
C MET A 160 -15.43 -15.41 -7.88
N LEU A 161 -14.94 -14.99 -6.71
CA LEU A 161 -15.80 -14.65 -5.57
C LEU A 161 -16.76 -13.49 -5.88
N VAL A 162 -16.29 -12.46 -6.60
CA VAL A 162 -17.14 -11.35 -7.07
C VAL A 162 -18.25 -11.86 -8.00
N PHE A 163 -17.90 -12.72 -8.97
CA PHE A 163 -18.88 -13.30 -9.89
C PHE A 163 -19.87 -14.22 -9.20
N LEU A 164 -19.42 -15.05 -8.27
CA LEU A 164 -20.26 -15.98 -7.53
C LEU A 164 -21.31 -15.22 -6.70
N ALA A 165 -20.92 -14.15 -6.02
CA ALA A 165 -21.84 -13.28 -5.29
C ALA A 165 -22.89 -12.63 -6.20
N ARG A 166 -22.53 -12.33 -7.45
CA ARG A 166 -23.47 -11.79 -8.44
C ARG A 166 -24.40 -12.86 -9.00
N LEU A 167 -23.88 -14.05 -9.31
CA LEU A 167 -24.65 -15.19 -9.82
C LEU A 167 -25.69 -15.70 -8.82
N GLN A 168 -25.42 -15.60 -7.52
CA GLN A 168 -26.42 -15.95 -6.48
C GLN A 168 -27.71 -15.12 -6.56
N ARG A 169 -27.68 -13.96 -7.23
CA ARG A 169 -28.85 -13.10 -7.45
C ARG A 169 -29.44 -13.22 -8.86
N PHE A 170 -28.92 -14.14 -9.67
CA PHE A 170 -29.40 -14.36 -11.03
C PHE A 170 -30.59 -15.31 -11.03
N ASP A 171 -31.63 -14.97 -11.77
CA ASP A 171 -32.77 -15.85 -12.00
C ASP A 171 -32.49 -16.76 -13.19
N THR A 172 -32.29 -18.06 -12.92
CA THR A 172 -31.99 -19.07 -13.93
C THR A 172 -33.15 -19.32 -14.90
N SER A 173 -34.38 -18.96 -14.52
CA SER A 173 -35.54 -19.11 -15.41
C SER A 173 -35.42 -18.25 -16.67
N LEU A 174 -34.68 -17.14 -16.63
CA LEU A 174 -34.42 -16.29 -17.80
C LEU A 174 -33.58 -17.03 -18.85
N THR A 175 -32.60 -17.82 -18.41
CA THR A 175 -31.79 -18.64 -19.31
C THR A 175 -32.57 -19.85 -19.81
N GLU A 176 -33.38 -20.50 -18.97
CA GLU A 176 -34.24 -21.62 -19.37
C GLU A 176 -35.28 -21.18 -20.43
N ALA A 177 -35.98 -20.07 -20.18
CA ALA A 177 -36.95 -19.52 -21.14
C ALA A 177 -36.33 -19.15 -22.50
N ALA A 178 -35.06 -18.72 -22.51
CA ALA A 178 -34.36 -18.44 -23.76
C ALA A 178 -34.05 -19.71 -24.54
N LEU A 179 -33.66 -20.80 -23.85
CA LEU A 179 -33.46 -22.11 -24.48
C LEU A 179 -34.78 -22.66 -25.02
N ASP A 180 -35.88 -22.50 -24.29
CA ASP A 180 -37.23 -22.90 -24.73
C ASP A 180 -37.69 -22.16 -25.99
N LEU A 181 -37.31 -20.89 -26.14
CA LEU A 181 -37.54 -20.08 -27.35
C LEU A 181 -36.57 -20.42 -28.51
N GLY A 182 -35.74 -21.46 -28.37
CA GLY A 182 -34.82 -21.94 -29.39
C GLY A 182 -33.45 -21.24 -29.42
N ALA A 183 -33.10 -20.47 -28.39
CA ALA A 183 -31.75 -19.92 -28.30
C ALA A 183 -30.72 -21.02 -28.00
N THR A 184 -29.52 -20.91 -28.56
CA THR A 184 -28.41 -21.80 -28.16
C THR A 184 -27.81 -21.37 -26.80
N PRO A 185 -27.13 -22.26 -26.05
CA PRO A 185 -26.50 -21.89 -24.78
C PRO A 185 -25.55 -20.68 -24.89
N GLY A 186 -24.79 -20.59 -25.99
CA GLY A 186 -23.93 -19.44 -26.27
C GLY A 186 -24.71 -18.14 -26.53
N GLN A 187 -25.90 -18.22 -27.13
CA GLN A 187 -26.78 -17.07 -27.31
C GLN A 187 -27.40 -16.63 -25.98
N ALA A 188 -27.90 -17.57 -25.16
CA ALA A 188 -28.42 -17.28 -23.83
C ALA A 188 -27.34 -16.65 -22.94
N PHE A 189 -26.12 -17.20 -22.95
CA PHE A 189 -24.96 -16.62 -22.29
C PHE A 189 -24.69 -15.18 -22.74
N ARG A 190 -24.53 -14.96 -24.05
CA ARG A 190 -24.12 -13.65 -24.58
C ARG A 190 -25.19 -12.57 -24.46
N ARG A 191 -26.48 -12.93 -24.55
CA ARG A 191 -27.60 -11.98 -24.57
C ARG A 191 -28.26 -11.76 -23.22
N ILE A 192 -28.16 -12.70 -22.28
CA ILE A 192 -28.84 -12.62 -20.98
C ILE A 192 -27.82 -12.58 -19.85
N LEU A 193 -27.00 -13.63 -19.73
CA LEU A 193 -26.10 -13.77 -18.59
C LEU A 193 -24.97 -12.74 -18.61
N LEU A 194 -24.32 -12.55 -19.76
CA LEU A 194 -23.20 -11.63 -19.90
C LEU A 194 -23.61 -10.17 -19.62
N PRO A 195 -24.72 -9.63 -20.15
CA PRO A 195 -25.23 -8.31 -19.78
C PRO A 195 -25.55 -8.17 -18.29
N PHE A 196 -26.14 -9.21 -17.67
CA PHE A 196 -26.41 -9.22 -16.24
C PHE A 196 -25.13 -9.17 -15.39
N LEU A 197 -24.06 -9.83 -15.87
CA LEU A 197 -22.76 -9.85 -15.22
C LEU A 197 -21.87 -8.64 -15.53
N ARG A 198 -22.20 -7.79 -16.52
CA ARG A 198 -21.39 -6.61 -16.89
C ARG A 198 -20.95 -5.74 -15.70
N PRO A 199 -21.84 -5.37 -14.74
CA PRO A 199 -21.41 -4.59 -13.57
C PRO A 199 -20.40 -5.35 -12.71
N ALA A 200 -20.59 -6.67 -12.54
CA ALA A 200 -19.65 -7.51 -11.80
C ALA A 200 -18.33 -7.71 -12.53
N ILE A 201 -18.32 -7.78 -13.86
CA ILE A 201 -17.09 -7.83 -14.67
C ILE A 201 -16.27 -6.56 -14.45
N PHE A 202 -16.92 -5.40 -14.47
CA PHE A 202 -16.26 -4.13 -14.21
C PHE A 202 -15.69 -4.06 -12.79
N SER A 203 -16.47 -4.44 -11.77
CA SER A 203 -15.99 -4.50 -10.38
C SER A 203 -14.84 -5.49 -10.19
N ALA A 204 -14.92 -6.68 -10.79
CA ALA A 204 -13.86 -7.69 -10.72
C ALA A 204 -12.58 -7.24 -11.44
N ALA A 205 -12.70 -6.55 -12.58
CA ALA A 205 -11.56 -5.99 -13.29
C ALA A 205 -10.84 -4.91 -12.49
N ILE A 206 -11.57 -3.99 -11.86
CA ILE A 206 -10.98 -2.97 -10.98
C ILE A 206 -10.31 -3.62 -9.78
N LEU A 207 -10.98 -4.59 -9.13
CA LEU A 207 -10.42 -5.33 -8.00
C LEU A 207 -9.12 -6.05 -8.40
N ALA A 208 -9.13 -6.74 -9.54
CA ALA A 208 -7.96 -7.46 -10.05
C ALA A 208 -6.80 -6.50 -10.36
N PHE A 209 -7.10 -5.35 -10.97
CA PHE A 209 -6.11 -4.32 -11.25
C PHE A 209 -5.49 -3.75 -9.97
N LEU A 210 -6.32 -3.39 -8.98
CA LEU A 210 -5.86 -2.84 -7.70
C LEU A 210 -5.01 -3.86 -6.94
N ALA A 211 -5.49 -5.10 -6.84
CA ALA A 211 -4.77 -6.20 -6.19
C ALA A 211 -3.43 -6.50 -6.86
N SER A 212 -3.33 -6.33 -8.18
CA SER A 212 -2.09 -6.47 -8.93
C SER A 212 -1.13 -5.31 -8.68
N LEU A 213 -1.64 -4.07 -8.73
CA LEU A 213 -0.85 -2.85 -8.58
C LEU A 213 -0.18 -2.78 -7.21
N GLU A 214 -0.88 -3.18 -6.14
CA GLU A 214 -0.34 -3.19 -4.77
C GLU A 214 0.45 -4.46 -4.43
N ASN A 215 0.55 -5.43 -5.35
CA ASN A 215 1.23 -6.68 -5.06
C ASN A 215 2.75 -6.51 -5.03
N TYR A 216 3.32 -6.60 -3.83
CA TYR A 216 4.75 -6.73 -3.61
C TYR A 216 5.18 -8.19 -3.42
N ASN A 217 4.42 -8.94 -2.61
CA ASN A 217 4.85 -10.23 -2.06
C ASN A 217 5.13 -11.31 -3.11
N THR A 218 4.35 -11.37 -4.18
CA THR A 218 4.56 -12.32 -5.28
C THR A 218 5.51 -11.73 -6.31
N THR A 219 5.31 -10.46 -6.63
CA THR A 219 6.05 -9.74 -7.67
C THR A 219 7.56 -9.73 -7.44
N VAL A 220 8.02 -9.48 -6.21
CA VAL A 220 9.46 -9.37 -5.92
C VAL A 220 10.23 -10.66 -6.24
N PHE A 221 9.57 -11.82 -6.20
CA PHE A 221 10.18 -13.12 -6.53
C PHE A 221 9.94 -13.55 -7.99
N ALA A 222 9.02 -12.91 -8.72
CA ALA A 222 8.63 -13.30 -10.08
C ALA A 222 9.15 -12.36 -11.18
N ILE A 223 9.41 -11.08 -10.87
CA ILE A 223 9.72 -10.03 -11.87
C ILE A 223 11.15 -10.11 -12.44
N VAL A 224 12.02 -10.92 -11.85
CA VAL A 224 13.41 -11.17 -12.27
C VAL A 224 14.22 -9.87 -12.40
N ALA A 225 14.54 -9.43 -13.62
CA ALA A 225 15.43 -8.29 -13.88
C ALA A 225 14.69 -6.94 -13.96
N GLU A 226 13.36 -6.99 -14.11
CA GLU A 226 12.54 -5.78 -14.18
C GLU A 226 12.10 -5.34 -12.79
N SER A 227 11.52 -4.15 -12.68
CA SER A 227 11.01 -3.63 -11.42
C SER A 227 9.60 -3.10 -11.60
N THR A 228 8.76 -3.23 -10.57
CA THR A 228 7.43 -2.64 -10.49
C THR A 228 7.44 -1.49 -9.51
N PHE A 229 6.39 -0.67 -9.52
CA PHE A 229 6.26 0.44 -8.59
C PHE A 229 6.43 0.02 -7.13
N THR A 230 5.81 -1.10 -6.74
CA THR A 230 5.88 -1.65 -5.38
C THR A 230 7.26 -2.19 -5.02
N THR A 231 7.97 -2.85 -5.95
CA THR A 231 9.32 -3.36 -5.67
C THR A 231 10.35 -2.24 -5.58
N VAL A 232 10.23 -1.19 -6.40
CA VAL A 232 11.10 -0.02 -6.32
C VAL A 232 10.86 0.72 -4.99
N LEU A 233 9.60 0.92 -4.60
CA LEU A 233 9.27 1.56 -3.32
C LEU A 233 9.84 0.79 -2.14
N ALA A 234 9.68 -0.54 -2.13
CA ALA A 234 10.24 -1.40 -1.10
C ALA A 234 11.78 -1.38 -1.07
N SER A 235 12.43 -1.33 -2.24
CA SER A 235 13.89 -1.20 -2.35
C SER A 235 14.37 0.12 -1.74
N LYS A 236 13.70 1.24 -2.02
CA LYS A 236 14.01 2.54 -1.40
C LYS A 236 13.86 2.52 0.12
N VAL A 237 12.80 1.88 0.63
CA VAL A 237 12.62 1.74 2.09
C VAL A 237 13.78 0.99 2.75
N ARG A 238 14.35 -0.01 2.06
CA ARG A 238 15.47 -0.81 2.57
C ARG A 238 16.83 -0.14 2.44
N LEU A 239 17.07 0.60 1.35
CA LEU A 239 18.37 1.19 1.02
C LEU A 239 18.58 2.59 1.61
N GLY A 240 17.51 3.25 2.04
CA GLY A 240 17.56 4.57 2.68
C GLY A 240 16.30 5.37 2.34
N ILE A 241 15.54 5.74 3.37
CA ILE A 241 14.28 6.47 3.18
C ILE A 241 14.57 7.96 3.11
N ASP A 242 14.28 8.56 1.96
CA ASP A 242 14.12 10.01 1.81
C ASP A 242 12.61 10.39 1.72
N PRO A 243 12.21 11.64 2.05
CA PRO A 243 10.81 12.06 1.98
C PRO A 243 10.16 12.02 0.58
N SER A 244 10.84 11.63 -0.50
CA SER A 244 10.17 11.30 -1.77
C SER A 244 9.12 10.19 -1.62
N ILE A 245 9.31 9.25 -0.68
CA ILE A 245 8.31 8.22 -0.35
C ILE A 245 7.06 8.85 0.30
N SER A 246 7.25 9.87 1.14
CA SER A 246 6.16 10.66 1.70
C SER A 246 5.40 11.44 0.63
N ALA A 247 6.11 12.01 -0.36
CA ALA A 247 5.49 12.67 -1.51
C ALA A 247 4.65 11.69 -2.35
N VAL A 248 5.11 10.45 -2.56
CA VAL A 248 4.32 9.38 -3.19
C VAL A 248 3.01 9.15 -2.43
N ALA A 249 3.07 9.03 -1.11
CA ALA A 249 1.88 8.83 -0.28
C ALA A 249 0.87 9.97 -0.46
N VAL A 250 1.32 11.23 -0.46
CA VAL A 250 0.46 12.40 -0.72
C VAL A 250 -0.20 12.30 -2.09
N VAL A 251 0.55 11.95 -3.14
CA VAL A 251 0.01 11.80 -4.50
C VAL A 251 -1.07 10.71 -4.56
N ILE A 252 -0.82 9.54 -3.96
CA ILE A 252 -1.78 8.43 -3.93
C ILE A 252 -3.03 8.81 -3.13
N ILE A 253 -2.86 9.47 -1.97
CA ILE A 253 -3.99 9.97 -1.17
C ILE A 253 -4.81 10.98 -1.96
N ALA A 254 -4.15 11.92 -2.66
CA ALA A 254 -4.82 12.91 -3.48
C ALA A 254 -5.64 12.25 -4.60
N ILE A 255 -5.06 11.30 -5.33
CA ILE A 255 -5.74 10.57 -6.41
C ILE A 255 -6.94 9.79 -5.87
N THR A 256 -6.77 9.05 -4.76
CA THR A 256 -7.86 8.25 -4.17
C THR A 256 -8.98 9.13 -3.64
N LEU A 257 -8.66 10.24 -2.98
CA LEU A 257 -9.65 11.19 -2.49
C LEU A 257 -10.41 11.87 -3.63
N ILE A 258 -9.72 12.34 -4.68
CA ILE A 258 -10.36 12.90 -5.88
C ILE A 258 -11.27 11.86 -6.53
N GLY A 259 -10.80 10.62 -6.71
CA GLY A 259 -11.59 9.54 -7.30
C GLY A 259 -12.84 9.20 -6.49
N ALA A 260 -12.71 9.06 -5.17
CA ALA A 260 -13.82 8.81 -4.26
C ALA A 260 -14.85 9.95 -4.29
N ILE A 261 -14.37 11.19 -4.30
CA ILE A 261 -15.23 12.38 -4.40
C ILE A 261 -15.98 12.38 -5.74
N VAL A 262 -15.30 12.17 -6.86
CA VAL A 262 -15.93 12.09 -8.19
C VAL A 262 -16.99 10.99 -8.24
N HIS A 263 -16.68 9.81 -7.69
CA HIS A 263 -17.64 8.71 -7.59
C HIS A 263 -18.89 9.10 -6.80
N GLU A 264 -18.70 9.73 -5.63
CA GLU A 264 -19.79 10.22 -4.78
C GLU A 264 -20.63 11.30 -5.48
N VAL A 265 -20.01 12.22 -6.25
CA VAL A 265 -20.74 13.20 -7.09
C VAL A 265 -21.67 12.48 -8.07
N HIS A 266 -21.14 11.49 -8.79
CA HIS A 266 -21.90 10.75 -9.80
C HIS A 266 -23.04 9.96 -9.18
N GLN A 267 -22.80 9.28 -8.05
CA GLN A 267 -23.79 8.48 -7.36
C GLN A 267 -24.92 9.35 -6.80
N ARG A 268 -24.61 10.47 -6.14
CA ARG A 268 -25.63 11.40 -5.63
C ARG A 268 -26.46 12.02 -6.74
N ARG A 269 -25.87 12.31 -7.91
CA ARG A 269 -26.62 12.79 -9.08
C ARG A 269 -27.61 11.73 -9.57
N ALA A 270 -27.18 10.47 -9.65
CA ALA A 270 -28.07 9.36 -10.03
C ALA A 270 -29.22 9.18 -9.01
N ASP A 271 -28.93 9.24 -7.71
CA ASP A 271 -29.93 9.12 -6.65
C ASP A 271 -30.90 10.30 -6.62
N THR A 272 -30.42 11.53 -6.86
CA THR A 272 -31.27 12.73 -6.91
C THR A 272 -32.21 12.71 -8.13
N LEU A 273 -31.73 12.22 -9.27
CA LEU A 273 -32.54 12.00 -10.47
C LEU A 273 -33.59 10.91 -10.25
N ALA A 274 -33.24 9.86 -9.48
CA ALA A 274 -34.15 8.77 -9.15
C ALA A 274 -35.21 9.14 -8.08
N GLN A 275 -34.90 10.05 -7.15
CA GLN A 275 -35.75 10.35 -5.98
C GLN A 275 -36.70 11.57 -6.14
N GLY A 276 -36.80 12.19 -7.31
CA GLY A 276 -37.90 13.12 -7.62
C GLY A 276 -38.14 14.22 -6.57
N GLY A 277 -37.18 15.12 -6.36
CA GLY A 277 -37.39 16.51 -5.93
C GLY A 277 -37.95 16.84 -4.53
N ALA A 278 -38.60 15.92 -3.80
CA ALA A 278 -39.33 16.28 -2.57
C ALA A 278 -38.46 16.22 -1.29
N ALA A 279 -37.51 15.27 -1.19
CA ALA A 279 -36.65 15.11 -0.02
C ALA A 279 -35.52 16.17 0.06
N ALA A 280 -35.09 16.70 -1.09
CA ALA A 280 -34.02 17.70 -1.18
C ALA A 280 -34.39 19.05 -0.53
N ARG A 281 -35.68 19.37 -0.42
CA ARG A 281 -36.18 20.69 -0.04
C ARG A 281 -36.17 20.95 1.49
N ARG A 282 -36.21 19.91 2.32
CA ARG A 282 -36.20 20.04 3.81
C ARG A 282 -34.80 20.03 4.44
N ILE A 283 -33.77 19.63 3.69
CA ILE A 283 -32.40 19.44 4.21
C ILE A 283 -31.49 20.65 3.88
N LEU A 284 -32.01 21.60 3.08
CA LEU A 284 -31.29 22.76 2.53
C LEU A 284 -31.22 23.99 3.47
N GLU A 285 -31.61 23.89 4.74
CA GLU A 285 -31.73 25.06 5.64
C GLU A 285 -30.39 25.61 6.15
N ASN A 286 -29.26 24.95 5.89
CA ASN A 286 -27.94 25.51 6.23
C ASN A 286 -27.02 25.58 4.99
N PRO A 287 -26.82 26.78 4.40
CA PRO A 287 -26.16 26.94 3.10
C PRO A 287 -24.67 26.54 3.12
N VAL A 288 -23.99 26.70 4.26
CA VAL A 288 -22.58 26.32 4.41
C VAL A 288 -22.41 24.80 4.51
N ALA A 289 -23.33 24.13 5.22
CA ALA A 289 -23.34 22.67 5.31
C ALA A 289 -23.73 22.02 3.98
N ALA A 290 -24.65 22.63 3.22
CA ALA A 290 -24.99 22.19 1.87
C ALA A 290 -23.82 22.37 0.89
N LEU A 291 -23.08 23.48 0.99
CA LEU A 291 -21.90 23.74 0.18
C LEU A 291 -20.77 22.75 0.49
N LEU A 292 -20.43 22.52 1.76
CA LEU A 292 -19.37 21.56 2.16
C LEU A 292 -19.78 20.09 2.00
N ARG A 293 -21.08 19.78 1.88
CA ARG A 293 -21.58 18.42 1.59
C ARG A 293 -21.58 18.09 0.10
N HIS A 294 -21.40 19.08 -0.78
CA HIS A 294 -21.29 18.81 -2.21
C HIS A 294 -19.90 18.25 -2.51
N PRO A 295 -19.77 17.00 -2.97
CA PRO A 295 -18.45 16.43 -3.25
C PRO A 295 -17.68 17.24 -4.31
N ALA A 296 -18.37 17.92 -5.24
CA ALA A 296 -17.74 18.83 -6.21
C ALA A 296 -17.03 20.03 -5.56
N THR A 297 -17.56 20.61 -4.49
CA THR A 297 -16.93 21.76 -3.81
C THR A 297 -15.69 21.30 -3.04
N VAL A 298 -15.78 20.13 -2.38
CA VAL A 298 -14.64 19.51 -1.69
C VAL A 298 -13.54 19.12 -2.68
N ALA A 299 -13.88 18.56 -3.85
CA ALA A 299 -12.92 18.30 -4.94
C ALA A 299 -12.27 19.60 -5.43
N THR A 300 -13.04 20.66 -5.68
CA THR A 300 -12.46 21.93 -6.12
C THR A 300 -11.60 22.58 -5.04
N ILE A 301 -11.97 22.47 -3.76
CA ILE A 301 -11.17 22.96 -2.64
C ILE A 301 -9.88 22.13 -2.50
N MET A 302 -9.94 20.82 -2.66
CA MET A 302 -8.77 19.94 -2.62
C MET A 302 -7.84 20.13 -3.82
N ILE A 303 -8.38 20.26 -5.03
CA ILE A 303 -7.62 20.58 -6.26
C ILE A 303 -7.02 21.98 -6.14
N ALA A 304 -7.76 22.94 -5.59
CA ALA A 304 -7.23 24.27 -5.31
C ALA A 304 -6.14 24.22 -4.25
N LEU A 305 -6.29 23.44 -3.16
CA LEU A 305 -5.28 23.27 -2.11
C LEU A 305 -4.02 22.56 -2.62
N LEU A 306 -4.18 21.52 -3.45
CA LEU A 306 -3.06 20.85 -4.12
C LEU A 306 -2.39 21.78 -5.13
N GLY A 307 -3.18 22.50 -5.93
CA GLY A 307 -2.69 23.47 -6.90
C GLY A 307 -1.97 24.64 -6.24
N THR A 308 -2.48 25.15 -5.12
CA THR A 308 -1.82 26.20 -4.35
C THR A 308 -0.60 25.69 -3.60
N ALA A 309 -0.60 24.46 -3.08
CA ALA A 309 0.60 23.85 -2.50
C ALA A 309 1.71 23.65 -3.54
N VAL A 310 1.36 23.20 -4.75
CA VAL A 310 2.30 23.06 -5.88
C VAL A 310 2.78 24.43 -6.37
N TRP A 311 1.89 25.41 -6.49
CA TRP A 311 2.24 26.77 -6.91
C TRP A 311 3.12 27.49 -5.88
N TYR A 312 2.73 27.43 -4.60
CA TYR A 312 3.50 28.01 -3.50
C TYR A 312 4.87 27.33 -3.38
N GLY A 313 4.91 26.00 -3.53
CA GLY A 313 6.15 25.23 -3.59
C GLY A 313 7.06 25.60 -4.76
N SER A 314 6.51 25.93 -5.92
CA SER A 314 7.29 26.39 -7.08
C SER A 314 7.87 27.81 -6.91
N GLN A 315 7.33 28.61 -5.98
CA GLN A 315 7.76 29.98 -5.70
C GLN A 315 8.72 30.07 -4.50
N HIS A 316 8.72 29.08 -3.60
CA HIS A 316 9.54 29.08 -2.38
C HIS A 316 10.80 28.24 -2.59
N ASP A 317 11.93 28.88 -2.90
CA ASP A 317 13.22 28.21 -3.00
C ASP A 317 13.73 27.82 -1.60
N SER A 318 13.52 26.55 -1.20
CA SER A 318 13.94 26.04 0.10
C SER A 318 15.45 26.08 0.34
N ARG A 319 16.26 26.32 -0.70
CA ARG A 319 17.73 26.31 -0.63
C ARG A 319 18.32 27.33 0.32
N ALA A 320 17.70 28.51 0.47
CA ALA A 320 18.20 29.53 1.40
C ALA A 320 18.05 29.09 2.86
N CYS A 321 16.89 28.54 3.21
CA CYS A 321 16.62 28.00 4.54
C CYS A 321 17.46 26.74 4.82
N GLU A 322 17.62 25.86 3.82
CA GLU A 322 18.44 24.65 3.93
C GLU A 322 19.90 24.97 4.23
N LYS A 323 20.47 26.00 3.58
CA LYS A 323 21.83 26.48 3.87
C LYS A 323 21.97 26.94 5.32
N THR A 324 21.06 27.79 5.80
CA THR A 324 21.10 28.30 7.19
C THR A 324 21.05 27.16 8.22
N ILE A 325 20.23 26.15 7.96
CA ILE A 325 20.11 24.98 8.86
C ILE A 325 21.35 24.10 8.78
N LEU A 326 21.91 23.91 7.58
CA LEU A 326 23.15 23.16 7.40
C LEU A 326 24.31 23.84 8.16
N ASP A 327 24.43 25.16 8.05
CA ASP A 327 25.43 25.95 8.75
C ASP A 327 25.26 25.85 10.28
N ALA A 328 24.02 25.92 10.77
CA ALA A 328 23.73 25.71 12.20
C ALA A 328 24.13 24.30 12.69
N LYS A 329 23.83 23.26 11.90
CA LYS A 329 24.19 21.86 12.22
C LYS A 329 25.71 21.64 12.22
N MET A 330 26.42 22.28 11.29
CA MET A 330 27.89 22.24 11.22
C MET A 330 28.52 22.90 12.46
N LEU A 331 28.01 24.06 12.88
CA LEU A 331 28.47 24.74 14.09
C LEU A 331 28.21 23.91 15.35
N GLU A 332 27.05 23.24 15.42
CA GLU A 332 26.72 22.37 16.55
C GLU A 332 27.62 21.13 16.60
N GLN A 333 27.89 20.48 15.46
CA GLN A 333 28.86 19.39 15.38
C GLN A 333 30.27 19.82 15.80
N GLN A 334 30.71 21.03 15.41
CA GLN A 334 31.99 21.58 15.85
C GLN A 334 32.02 21.76 17.38
N ARG A 335 30.98 22.33 17.98
CA ARG A 335 30.89 22.48 19.45
C ARG A 335 30.94 21.15 20.18
N LEU A 336 30.24 20.13 19.67
CA LEU A 336 30.25 18.79 20.24
C LEU A 336 31.64 18.13 20.12
N GLN A 337 32.34 18.33 19.00
CA GLN A 337 33.71 17.86 18.83
C GLN A 337 34.69 18.57 19.76
N GLU A 338 34.56 19.89 19.94
CA GLU A 338 35.38 20.65 20.89
C GLU A 338 35.17 20.18 22.33
N GLN A 339 33.92 19.94 22.73
CA GLN A 339 33.61 19.37 24.05
C GLN A 339 34.22 17.98 24.25
N GLN A 340 34.21 17.13 23.21
CA GLN A 340 34.85 15.80 23.27
C GLN A 340 36.38 15.90 23.31
N ARG A 341 36.97 16.96 22.75
CA ARG A 341 38.42 17.18 22.72
C ARG A 341 38.94 17.79 24.02
N GLN A 342 38.08 18.43 24.82
CA GLN A 342 38.44 18.88 26.16
C GLN A 342 38.60 17.66 27.09
N PRO A 343 39.74 17.51 27.79
CA PRO A 343 39.91 16.42 28.74
C PRO A 343 38.82 16.52 29.81
N ALA A 344 38.08 15.44 30.05
CA ALA A 344 37.17 15.39 31.18
C ALA A 344 37.94 15.80 32.46
N PRO A 345 37.41 16.67 33.32
CA PRO A 345 38.06 16.99 34.58
C PRO A 345 38.26 15.67 35.33
N ALA A 346 39.50 15.42 35.77
CA ALA A 346 39.86 14.21 36.51
C ALA A 346 38.81 13.99 37.62
N PRO A 347 38.26 12.77 37.79
CA PRO A 347 37.29 12.53 38.85
C PRO A 347 37.93 13.00 40.16
N ALA A 348 37.23 13.89 40.87
CA ALA A 348 37.68 14.36 42.17
C ALA A 348 38.05 13.13 43.00
N ALA A 349 39.32 13.04 43.40
CA ALA A 349 39.81 11.94 44.20
C ALA A 349 38.86 11.75 45.39
N PRO A 350 38.34 10.53 45.64
CA PRO A 350 37.50 10.31 46.81
C PRO A 350 38.34 10.64 48.03
N SER A 351 37.97 11.73 48.73
CA SER A 351 38.50 12.05 50.05
C SER A 351 37.91 11.04 51.04
N GLY A 352 38.55 9.87 51.11
CA GLY A 352 38.16 8.79 52.00
C GLY A 352 39.06 7.58 51.72
N THR A 353 39.77 7.15 52.76
CA THR A 353 40.57 5.91 52.80
C THR A 353 39.86 4.76 52.10
N ALA A 354 40.39 4.33 50.94
CA ALA A 354 39.92 3.15 50.24
C ALA A 354 40.21 1.89 51.06
N PRO A 355 39.24 0.98 51.28
CA PRO A 355 39.55 -0.38 51.72
C PRO A 355 40.35 -1.06 50.61
N ALA A 356 41.35 -1.85 50.99
CA ALA A 356 42.19 -2.59 50.04
C ALA A 356 41.34 -3.44 49.08
N PRO A 357 41.69 -3.52 47.78
CA PRO A 357 40.91 -4.27 46.82
C PRO A 357 41.03 -5.77 47.09
N SER A 358 39.92 -6.43 47.43
CA SER A 358 39.83 -7.88 47.47
C SER A 358 39.82 -8.42 46.04
N THR A 359 40.98 -8.84 45.54
CA THR A 359 41.09 -9.64 44.32
C THR A 359 40.56 -11.07 44.58
N PRO A 360 39.95 -11.75 43.60
CA PRO A 360 39.50 -13.16 43.76
C PRO A 360 40.64 -14.14 44.05
N PHE A 361 41.89 -13.72 43.79
CA PHE A 361 43.11 -14.41 44.15
C PHE A 361 43.82 -13.54 45.19
N GLY A 362 43.62 -13.84 46.48
CA GLY A 362 44.17 -13.05 47.57
C GLY A 362 45.70 -13.06 47.56
N GLY A 363 46.32 -11.92 47.30
CA GLY A 363 47.74 -11.65 47.63
C GLY A 363 48.81 -12.58 47.05
N VAL A 364 48.50 -13.43 46.06
CA VAL A 364 49.47 -14.40 45.49
C VAL A 364 50.62 -13.71 44.75
N PHE A 365 50.44 -12.46 44.31
CA PHE A 365 51.44 -11.69 43.55
C PHE A 365 52.05 -10.53 44.35
N THR A 366 51.94 -10.52 45.68
CA THR A 366 52.68 -9.54 46.49
C THR A 366 54.16 -9.91 46.54
N PRO A 367 55.07 -8.92 46.43
CA PRO A 367 56.51 -9.16 46.29
C PRO A 367 57.16 -9.90 47.47
N ASP A 368 56.51 -9.97 48.63
CA ASP A 368 57.01 -10.67 49.83
C ASP A 368 56.79 -12.19 49.81
N ASN A 369 55.98 -12.74 48.90
CA ASN A 369 55.59 -14.15 48.90
C ASN A 369 56.47 -15.08 48.05
N LEU A 370 57.56 -14.56 47.45
CA LEU A 370 58.51 -15.32 46.64
C LEU A 370 59.86 -15.58 47.33
N GLY A 371 59.91 -15.44 48.66
CA GLY A 371 61.06 -15.86 49.46
C GLY A 371 61.03 -17.35 49.76
N GLY A 372 61.83 -18.15 49.03
CA GLY A 372 62.13 -19.54 49.42
C GLY A 372 62.75 -19.63 50.83
N PRO A 373 62.72 -20.81 51.47
CA PRO A 373 63.19 -20.95 52.84
C PRO A 373 64.70 -20.67 52.91
N LYS A 374 65.08 -19.69 53.73
CA LYS A 374 66.47 -19.50 54.19
C LYS A 374 66.68 -20.27 55.50
N PRO A 375 67.91 -20.76 55.74
CA PRO A 375 68.22 -21.97 56.50
C PRO A 375 67.86 -21.94 57.98
#